data_AF-A0A965PAX2-F1
#
_entry.id   AF-A0A965PAX2-F1
#
_cell.length_a   1.000
_cell.length_b   1.000
_cell.length_c   1.000
_cell.angle_alpha   90.00
_cell.angle_beta   90.00
_cell.angle_gamma   90.00
#
_symmetry.space_group_name_H-M   'P 1'
#
loop_
_entity.id
_entity.type
_entity.pdbx_description
1 polymer ?
#
loop_
_entity_poly.entity_id
_entity_poly.type
_entity_poly.pdbx_seq_one_letter_code
_entity_poly.pdbx_strand_id
1 'polypeptide(L)'
;VDGDTGQIAVRLPGALNGDQDNGTGGNVMLYAPNIEVRSASRLSTQIVDDSKRSFIIVDVSKTGGVSLTQLADYLAMVSLAQINPEADTGSYLSILNLFDDPMQTEGLTQWDMAYLQGLYDTVRTRQNRNSARTEIVASVIQAHHDLTAADDAQP
;
A
#
# COMPACT_ATOMS: atom_id res chain seq x y z
N VAL A 1 2.95 -12.94 0.11
CA VAL A 1 2.49 -14.34 0.02
C VAL A 1 2.59 -14.81 -1.43
N ASP A 2 2.55 -16.11 -1.65
CA ASP A 2 2.29 -16.67 -2.98
C ASP A 2 0.83 -16.33 -3.37
N GLY A 3 0.64 -15.80 -4.58
CA GLY A 3 -0.64 -15.28 -5.05
C GLY A 3 -1.68 -16.34 -5.36
N ASP A 4 -1.26 -17.58 -5.64
CA ASP A 4 -2.17 -18.69 -5.95
C ASP A 4 -2.55 -19.48 -4.70
N THR A 5 -1.57 -19.70 -3.82
CA THR A 5 -1.70 -20.58 -2.66
C THR A 5 -1.92 -19.82 -1.34
N GLY A 6 -1.65 -18.51 -1.31
CA GLY A 6 -1.70 -17.70 -0.10
C GLY A 6 -0.60 -18.02 0.91
N GLN A 7 0.34 -18.91 0.58
CA GLN A 7 1.41 -19.30 1.49
C GLN A 7 2.44 -18.18 1.67
N ILE A 8 3.05 -18.13 2.85
CA ILE A 8 4.07 -17.11 3.16
C ILE A 8 5.29 -17.32 2.24
N ALA A 9 5.55 -16.33 1.38
CA ALA A 9 6.70 -16.33 0.45
C ALA A 9 7.99 -15.78 1.06
N VAL A 10 7.92 -15.10 2.22
CA VAL A 10 9.07 -14.58 2.97
C VAL A 10 8.98 -15.08 4.41
N ARG A 11 9.89 -15.96 4.82
CA ARG A 11 9.86 -16.61 6.14
C ARG A 11 10.36 -15.66 7.24
N LEU A 12 9.74 -15.74 8.41
CA LEU A 12 10.28 -15.19 9.65
C LEU A 12 11.49 -16.02 10.10
N PRO A 13 12.49 -15.43 10.77
CA PRO A 13 13.61 -16.18 11.32
C PRO A 13 13.12 -17.35 12.20
N GLY A 14 13.64 -18.56 11.96
CA GLY A 14 13.28 -19.76 12.71
C GLY A 14 12.02 -20.50 12.22
N ALA A 15 11.33 -20.02 11.18
CA ALA A 15 10.18 -20.71 10.61
C ALA A 15 10.61 -21.93 9.77
N LEU A 16 9.95 -23.07 9.98
CA LEU A 16 10.17 -24.35 9.29
C LEU A 16 9.16 -24.58 8.16
N ASN A 17 9.54 -25.37 7.15
CA ASN A 17 8.64 -25.87 6.12
C ASN A 17 7.89 -27.12 6.64
N GLY A 18 6.60 -26.95 6.97
CA GLY A 18 5.76 -28.03 7.52
C GLY A 18 5.71 -28.05 9.04
N ASP A 19 4.90 -28.95 9.60
CA ASP A 19 4.50 -28.96 11.03
C ASP A 19 5.37 -29.90 11.92
N GLN A 20 6.51 -30.39 11.44
CA GLN A 20 7.27 -31.43 12.14
C GLN A 20 8.78 -31.12 12.12
N ASP A 21 9.29 -30.56 13.23
CA ASP A 21 10.68 -30.80 13.62
C ASP A 21 10.69 -32.09 14.44
N ASN A 22 11.18 -33.19 13.84
CA ASN A 22 11.18 -34.50 14.47
C ASN A 22 12.37 -34.71 15.44
N GLY A 23 13.03 -33.62 15.87
CA GLY A 23 14.04 -33.63 16.94
C GLY A 23 15.31 -34.44 16.64
N THR A 24 15.54 -34.85 15.40
CA THR A 24 16.60 -35.80 15.02
C THR A 24 17.88 -35.13 14.49
N GLY A 25 18.08 -33.83 14.73
CA GLY A 25 19.14 -33.04 14.11
C GLY A 25 18.66 -32.53 12.74
N GLY A 26 18.15 -31.30 12.74
CA GLY A 26 17.35 -30.71 11.67
C GLY A 26 18.01 -30.74 10.29
N ASN A 27 17.25 -31.22 9.30
CA ASN A 27 17.60 -31.06 7.90
C ASN A 27 17.58 -29.56 7.56
N VAL A 28 18.74 -28.97 7.22
CA VAL A 28 18.89 -27.55 6.88
C VAL A 28 17.94 -27.13 5.74
N MET A 29 17.55 -28.07 4.87
CA MET A 29 16.58 -27.84 3.79
C MET A 29 15.16 -27.55 4.30
N LEU A 30 14.80 -27.93 5.53
CA LEU A 30 13.53 -27.55 6.15
C LEU A 30 13.46 -26.04 6.47
N TYR A 31 14.61 -25.39 6.57
CA TYR A 31 14.73 -23.94 6.77
C TYR A 31 14.93 -23.18 5.45
N ALA A 32 15.22 -23.88 4.35
CA ALA A 32 15.39 -23.27 3.03
C ALA A 32 14.01 -23.02 2.39
N PRO A 33 13.69 -21.81 1.91
CA PRO A 33 12.39 -21.55 1.28
C PRO A 33 12.25 -22.34 -0.02
N ASN A 34 11.18 -23.14 -0.13
CA ASN A 34 10.76 -23.73 -1.40
C ASN A 34 9.55 -22.95 -1.92
N ILE A 35 9.69 -22.35 -3.11
CA ILE A 35 8.61 -21.65 -3.80
C ILE A 35 8.40 -22.38 -5.11
N GLU A 36 7.25 -23.02 -5.28
CA GLU A 36 6.88 -23.67 -6.55
C GLU A 36 6.54 -22.60 -7.59
N VAL A 37 7.54 -22.16 -8.36
CA VAL A 37 7.32 -21.20 -9.45
C VAL A 37 6.81 -21.96 -10.68
N ARG A 38 5.50 -21.88 -10.94
CA ARG A 38 4.87 -22.59 -12.08
C ARG A 38 5.22 -22.00 -13.46
N SER A 39 5.64 -20.74 -13.50
CA SER A 39 6.11 -20.07 -14.71
C SER A 39 7.28 -19.15 -14.36
N ALA A 40 8.50 -19.54 -14.73
CA ALA A 40 9.68 -18.71 -14.56
C ALA A 40 9.62 -17.54 -15.54
N SER A 41 9.23 -16.37 -15.05
CA SER A 41 9.16 -15.13 -15.82
C SER A 41 10.03 -14.06 -15.16
N ARG A 42 10.71 -13.25 -15.98
CA ARG A 42 11.41 -12.04 -15.51
C ARG A 42 10.49 -10.82 -15.45
N LEU A 43 9.29 -10.92 -16.02
CA LEU A 43 8.30 -9.85 -16.13
C LEU A 43 7.17 -10.01 -15.09
N SER A 44 6.95 -11.23 -14.61
CA SER A 44 5.91 -11.54 -13.63
C SER A 44 6.47 -12.43 -12.52
N THR A 45 6.06 -12.14 -11.28
CA THR A 45 6.28 -12.99 -10.11
C THR A 45 4.94 -13.37 -9.53
N GLN A 46 4.86 -14.60 -9.03
CA GLN A 46 3.70 -15.10 -8.29
C GLN A 46 3.70 -14.63 -6.84
N ILE A 47 4.70 -13.84 -6.41
CA ILE A 47 4.74 -13.29 -5.06
C ILE A 47 4.01 -11.95 -5.05
N VAL A 48 2.97 -11.86 -4.21
CA VAL A 48 2.20 -10.65 -3.95
C VAL A 48 2.50 -10.14 -2.54
N ASP A 49 2.54 -8.83 -2.34
CA ASP A 49 2.43 -8.28 -0.98
C ASP A 49 0.98 -8.45 -0.50
N ASP A 50 0.76 -8.64 0.79
CA ASP A 50 -0.56 -8.97 1.34
C ASP A 50 -0.68 -8.44 2.77
N SER A 51 -1.20 -7.22 2.88
CA SER A 51 -1.45 -6.54 4.14
C SER A 51 -2.72 -7.08 4.77
N LYS A 52 -2.59 -7.93 5.79
CA LYS A 52 -3.72 -8.56 6.46
C LYS A 52 -4.40 -7.67 7.50
N ARG A 53 -3.62 -6.85 8.22
CA ARG A 53 -4.08 -6.04 9.35
C ARG A 53 -3.20 -4.81 9.50
N SER A 54 -3.79 -3.71 9.95
CA SER A 54 -3.08 -2.51 10.43
C SER A 54 -3.59 -2.16 11.82
N PHE A 55 -2.69 -1.82 12.72
CA PHE A 55 -3.00 -1.35 14.07
C PHE A 55 -2.51 0.09 14.20
N ILE A 56 -3.41 0.99 14.54
CA ILE A 56 -3.14 2.42 14.64
C ILE A 56 -3.45 2.84 16.07
N ILE A 57 -2.49 3.52 16.71
CA ILE A 57 -2.65 4.11 18.03
C ILE A 57 -2.61 5.61 17.84
N VAL A 58 -3.66 6.30 18.30
CA VAL A 58 -3.81 7.74 18.15
C VAL A 58 -3.84 8.40 19.52
N ASP A 59 -2.98 9.40 19.70
CA ASP A 59 -3.07 10.33 20.83
C ASP A 59 -4.04 11.46 20.47
N VAL A 60 -5.31 11.31 20.87
CA VAL A 60 -6.38 12.26 20.55
C VAL A 60 -6.10 13.65 21.11
N SER A 61 -5.29 13.78 22.17
CA SER A 61 -4.94 15.08 22.74
C SER A 61 -4.05 15.92 21.81
N LYS A 62 -3.40 15.27 20.83
CA LYS A 62 -2.47 15.91 19.88
C LYS A 62 -3.04 16.11 18.48
N THR A 63 -4.31 15.81 18.24
CA THR A 63 -4.91 15.92 16.91
C THR A 63 -5.30 17.34 16.52
N GLY A 64 -5.08 18.33 17.40
CA GLY A 64 -5.23 19.75 17.03
C GLY A 64 -6.66 20.20 16.73
N GLY A 65 -7.68 19.42 17.10
CA GLY A 65 -9.08 19.76 16.86
C GLY A 65 -9.60 19.41 15.46
N VAL A 66 -8.87 18.62 14.66
CA VAL A 66 -9.39 18.05 13.40
C VAL A 66 -10.65 17.23 13.66
N SER A 67 -11.56 17.23 12.70
CA SER A 67 -12.78 16.43 12.81
C SER A 67 -12.47 14.92 12.77
N LEU A 68 -13.36 14.12 13.36
CA LEU A 68 -13.23 12.66 13.32
C LEU A 68 -13.24 12.13 11.89
N THR A 69 -14.01 12.75 10.99
CA THR A 69 -14.07 12.39 9.58
C THR A 69 -12.73 12.61 8.89
N GLN A 70 -12.14 13.81 9.03
CA GLN A 70 -10.82 14.12 8.48
C GLN A 70 -9.75 13.15 9.01
N LEU A 71 -9.77 12.88 10.32
CA LEU A 71 -8.84 11.93 10.93
C LEU A 71 -9.03 10.51 10.36
N ALA A 72 -10.28 10.06 10.18
CA ALA A 72 -10.56 8.75 9.61
C ALA A 72 -10.05 8.63 8.16
N ASP A 73 -10.25 9.66 7.36
CA ASP A 73 -9.77 9.74 5.97
C ASP A 73 -8.24 9.71 5.90
N TYR A 74 -7.57 10.48 6.78
CA TYR A 74 -6.11 10.45 6.89
C TYR A 74 -5.59 9.06 7.27
N LEU A 75 -6.18 8.43 8.29
CA LEU A 75 -5.80 7.10 8.73
C LEU A 75 -6.08 6.03 7.68
N ALA A 76 -7.17 6.16 6.92
CA ALA A 76 -7.47 5.29 5.78
C ALA A 76 -6.35 5.40 4.74
N MET A 77 -5.94 6.61 4.37
CA MET A 77 -4.86 6.83 3.41
C MET A 77 -3.53 6.22 3.89
N VAL A 78 -3.10 6.53 5.11
CA VAL A 78 -1.84 6.01 5.68
C VAL A 78 -1.85 4.49 5.78
N SER A 79 -2.98 3.88 6.17
CA SER A 79 -3.07 2.43 6.38
C SER A 79 -3.20 1.62 5.10
N LEU A 80 -3.98 2.09 4.13
CA LEU A 80 -4.18 1.41 2.85
C LEU A 80 -2.94 1.54 1.97
N ALA A 81 -2.35 2.73 1.93
CA ALA A 81 -1.19 2.99 1.10
C ALA A 81 0.14 2.60 1.74
N GLN A 82 0.17 2.39 3.07
CA GLN A 82 1.42 2.16 3.84
C GLN A 82 2.48 3.24 3.55
N ILE A 83 2.02 4.49 3.39
CA ILE A 83 2.87 5.65 3.09
C ILE A 83 3.56 6.12 4.37
N ASN A 84 4.78 6.67 4.23
CA ASN A 84 5.42 7.41 5.31
C ASN A 84 4.64 8.73 5.55
N PRO A 85 3.96 8.91 6.70
CA PRO A 85 3.18 10.12 6.97
C PRO A 85 4.02 11.39 7.08
N GLU A 86 5.35 11.27 7.22
CA GLU A 86 6.29 12.39 7.25
C GLU A 86 6.85 12.74 5.85
N ALA A 87 6.28 12.17 4.79
CA ALA A 87 6.66 12.53 3.42
C ALA A 87 6.19 13.95 3.09
N ASP A 88 7.01 14.70 2.36
CA ASP A 88 6.63 16.04 1.87
C ASP A 88 5.57 15.91 0.77
N THR A 89 4.32 16.20 1.12
CA THR A 89 3.16 16.23 0.23
C THR A 89 2.63 17.63 -0.04
N GLY A 90 3.34 18.68 0.39
CA GLY A 90 2.84 20.06 0.35
C GLY A 90 2.59 20.61 -1.06
N SER A 91 3.13 19.96 -2.10
CA SER A 91 2.88 20.31 -3.51
C SER A 91 1.59 19.73 -4.09
N TYR A 92 0.87 18.88 -3.34
CA TYR A 92 -0.31 18.17 -3.82
C TYR A 92 -1.51 18.42 -2.90
N LEU A 93 -2.71 18.50 -3.46
CA LEU A 93 -3.94 18.50 -2.67
C LEU A 93 -4.22 17.07 -2.20
N SER A 94 -3.79 16.74 -0.99
CA SER A 94 -3.92 15.41 -0.39
C SER A 94 -4.36 15.52 1.06
N ILE A 95 -5.14 14.54 1.53
CA ILE A 95 -5.47 14.36 2.93
C ILE A 95 -4.23 14.29 3.82
N LEU A 96 -3.06 13.92 3.27
CA LEU A 96 -1.81 13.85 4.01
C LEU A 96 -1.36 15.21 4.58
N ASN A 97 -1.86 16.33 4.02
CA ASN A 97 -1.59 17.68 4.53
C ASN A 97 -2.50 18.09 5.70
N LEU A 98 -3.36 17.20 6.20
CA LEU A 98 -4.38 17.51 7.23
C LEU A 98 -3.82 18.26 8.45
N PHE A 99 -2.64 17.88 8.92
CA PHE A 99 -2.05 18.47 10.12
C PHE A 99 -1.31 19.78 9.85
N ASP A 100 -0.95 20.06 8.59
CA ASP A 100 -0.30 21.31 8.17
C ASP A 100 -1.34 22.39 7.82
N ASP A 101 -2.41 22.01 7.10
CA ASP A 101 -3.53 22.89 6.76
C ASP A 101 -4.90 22.21 6.97
N PRO A 102 -5.39 22.16 8.22
CA PRO A 102 -6.67 21.51 8.55
C PRO A 102 -7.88 22.19 7.92
N MET A 103 -7.78 23.48 7.58
CA MET A 103 -8.90 24.25 7.05
C MET A 103 -9.13 23.97 5.56
N GLN A 104 -8.05 23.72 4.81
CA GLN A 104 -8.14 23.40 3.39
C GLN A 104 -8.25 21.89 3.11
N THR A 105 -8.10 21.04 4.14
CA THR A 105 -8.10 19.58 3.99
C THR A 105 -9.38 18.98 4.54
N GLU A 106 -10.46 18.99 3.76
CA GLU A 106 -11.79 18.54 4.24
C GLU A 106 -11.95 17.01 4.33
N GLY A 107 -11.18 16.24 3.56
CA GLY A 107 -11.26 14.78 3.50
C GLY A 107 -10.39 14.20 2.38
N LEU A 108 -10.63 12.93 2.02
CA LEU A 108 -9.95 12.30 0.88
C LEU A 108 -10.18 13.11 -0.40
N THR A 109 -9.10 13.51 -1.05
CA THR A 109 -9.17 14.24 -2.32
C THR A 109 -9.31 13.29 -3.50
N GLN A 110 -9.65 13.83 -4.67
CA GLN A 110 -9.65 13.04 -5.90
C GLN A 110 -8.24 12.54 -6.26
N TRP A 111 -7.19 13.26 -5.86
CA TRP A 111 -5.81 12.81 -6.00
C TRP A 111 -5.54 11.57 -5.11
N ASP A 112 -5.99 11.60 -3.85
CA ASP A 112 -5.87 10.45 -2.92
C ASP A 112 -6.61 9.22 -3.46
N MET A 113 -7.83 9.41 -3.94
CA MET A 113 -8.65 8.34 -4.51
C MET A 113 -8.00 7.72 -5.75
N ALA A 114 -7.49 8.54 -6.66
CA ALA A 114 -6.81 8.06 -7.87
C ALA A 114 -5.50 7.33 -7.57
N TYR A 115 -4.77 7.78 -6.55
CA TYR A 115 -3.59 7.08 -6.05
C TYR A 115 -3.97 5.71 -5.49
N LEU A 116 -4.99 5.64 -4.61
CA LEU A 116 -5.45 4.37 -4.03
C LEU A 116 -5.98 3.42 -5.11
N GLN A 117 -6.74 3.91 -6.09
CA GLN A 117 -7.20 3.10 -7.22
C GLN A 117 -6.03 2.51 -8.00
N GLY A 118 -5.07 3.33 -8.43
CA GLY A 118 -3.88 2.84 -9.14
C GLY A 118 -3.06 1.86 -8.29
N LEU A 119 -2.95 2.11 -6.98
CA LEU A 119 -2.22 1.25 -6.06
C LEU A 119 -2.86 -0.15 -5.95
N TYR A 120 -4.20 -0.23 -6.02
CA TYR A 120 -4.92 -1.49 -5.86
C TYR A 120 -5.30 -2.18 -7.18
N ASP A 121 -5.38 -1.44 -8.30
CA ASP A 121 -5.64 -2.00 -9.63
C ASP A 121 -4.38 -2.66 -10.24
N THR A 122 -3.19 -2.19 -9.86
CA THR A 122 -1.94 -2.82 -10.27
C THR A 122 -1.83 -4.24 -9.71
N VAL A 123 -1.93 -5.25 -10.58
CA VAL A 123 -1.74 -6.66 -10.21
C VAL A 123 -0.39 -6.81 -9.52
N ARG A 124 -0.40 -7.13 -8.22
CA ARG A 124 0.74 -7.16 -7.28
C ARG A 124 1.86 -8.12 -7.68
N THR A 125 2.59 -7.86 -8.76
CA THR A 125 3.79 -8.60 -9.11
C THR A 125 5.00 -7.91 -8.45
N ARG A 126 5.50 -8.46 -7.33
CA ARG A 126 6.60 -7.90 -6.51
C ARG A 126 7.89 -7.55 -7.28
N GLN A 127 8.08 -8.04 -8.51
CA GLN A 127 9.25 -7.79 -9.34
C GLN A 127 9.08 -6.71 -10.41
N ASN A 128 7.87 -6.28 -10.75
CA ASN A 128 7.68 -5.18 -11.70
C ASN A 128 7.25 -3.88 -10.99
N ARG A 129 8.03 -3.48 -9.98
CA ARG A 129 7.85 -2.19 -9.28
C ARG A 129 7.81 -1.00 -10.25
N ASN A 130 8.48 -1.11 -11.39
CA ASN A 130 8.50 -0.04 -12.39
C ASN A 130 7.15 0.07 -13.10
N SER A 131 6.57 -1.03 -13.59
CA SER A 131 5.23 -0.96 -14.20
C SER A 131 4.14 -0.57 -13.19
N ALA A 132 4.19 -1.07 -11.96
CA ALA A 132 3.25 -0.65 -10.92
C ALA A 132 3.34 0.85 -10.65
N ARG A 133 4.55 1.41 -10.55
CA ARG A 133 4.75 2.86 -10.42
C ARG A 133 4.20 3.62 -11.62
N THR A 134 4.46 3.17 -12.84
CA THR A 134 3.96 3.84 -14.05
C THR A 134 2.43 3.87 -14.10
N GLU A 135 1.78 2.79 -13.69
CA GLU A 135 0.32 2.69 -13.67
C GLU A 135 -0.30 3.55 -12.56
N ILE A 136 0.29 3.57 -11.36
CA ILE A 136 -0.09 4.52 -10.28
C ILE A 136 0.10 5.97 -10.75
N VAL A 137 1.23 6.28 -11.39
CA VAL A 137 1.48 7.63 -11.92
C VAL A 137 0.45 7.98 -13.00
N ALA A 138 0.10 7.04 -13.88
CA ALA A 138 -0.89 7.25 -14.91
C ALA A 138 -2.29 7.52 -14.33
N SER A 139 -2.71 6.78 -13.30
CA SER A 139 -4.01 7.01 -12.65
C SER A 139 -4.09 8.39 -12.00
N VAL A 140 -3.01 8.81 -11.34
CA VAL A 140 -2.90 10.15 -10.72
C VAL A 140 -2.89 11.27 -11.77
N ILE A 141 -2.15 11.10 -12.87
CA ILE A 141 -2.12 12.08 -13.97
C ILE A 141 -3.51 12.20 -14.61
N GLN A 142 -4.21 11.08 -14.82
CA GLN A 142 -5.55 11.09 -15.39
C GLN A 142 -6.52 11.89 -14.50
N ALA A 143 -6.52 11.62 -13.19
CA ALA A 143 -7.37 12.34 -12.25
C ALA A 143 -7.04 13.84 -12.17
N HIS A 144 -5.75 14.20 -12.27
CA HIS A 144 -5.35 15.60 -12.35
C HIS A 144 -5.90 16.29 -13.60
N HIS A 145 -5.83 15.61 -14.76
CA HIS A 145 -6.39 16.14 -16.00
C HIS A 145 -7.92 16.33 -15.90
N ASP A 146 -8.62 15.38 -15.28
CA ASP A 146 -10.08 15.45 -15.10
C ASP A 146 -10.49 16.63 -14.19
N LEU A 147 -9.71 16.90 -13.13
CA LEU A 147 -9.88 18.06 -12.26
C LEU A 147 -9.70 19.37 -13.01
N THR A 148 -8.60 19.52 -13.76
CA THR A 148 -8.35 20.73 -14.55
C THR A 148 -9.43 20.96 -15.62
N ALA A 149 -9.89 19.89 -16.26
CA ALA A 149 -10.94 19.97 -17.27
C ALA A 149 -12.32 20.34 -16.67
N ALA A 150 -12.61 19.95 -15.43
CA ALA A 150 -13.83 20.34 -14.72
C ALA A 150 -13.81 21.81 -14.29
N ASP A 151 -12.66 22.32 -13.86
CA ASP A 151 -12.46 23.72 -13.46
C ASP A 151 -12.59 24.65 -14.69
N ASP A 152 -12.03 24.25 -15.83
CA ASP A 152 -12.16 24.98 -17.11
C ASP A 152 -13.59 24.95 -17.69
N ALA A 153 -14.46 24.05 -17.22
CA ALA A 153 -15.82 23.87 -17.70
C ALA A 153 -16.90 24.62 -16.89
N GLN A 154 -16.54 25.30 -15.79
CA GLN A 154 -17.47 26.15 -15.03
C GLN A 154 -17.47 27.60 -15.58
N PRO A 155 -18.63 28.14 -15.98
CA PRO A 155 -18.75 29.50 -16.55
C PRO A 155 -18.71 30.63 -15.51
#